data_AF-A0A7K6IKI3-F1
#
_entry.id   AF-A0A7K6IKI3-F1
#
_cell.length_a   1.000
_cell.length_b   1.000
_cell.length_c   1.000
_cell.angle_alpha   90.00
_cell.angle_beta   90.00
_cell.angle_gamma   90.00
#
_symmetry.space_group_name_H-M   'P 1'
#
loop_
_entity.id
_entity.type
_entity.pdbx_description
1 polymer ?
#
loop_
_entity_poly.entity_id
_entity_poly.type
_entity_poly.pdbx_seq_one_letter_code
_entity_poly.pdbx_strand_id
1 'polypeptide(L)'
;REHEWFKQDLPKYLFPEDPSYSSTMIDDEALKEVCEKFECTEEEVLSCLYSQNHQDPLVVAYHLIIDNRRIMNEAKDFYLATSPPDSFLDDHNLSRPHPERVPFLVAEAPRPRHTLDELNPQKSKHQGVSRAKWHLGIRSQSRPNDIMAEVCRAIKQLDYEWKVVNPYYLRVRSKNPVTTAYSKMSLQLYQVDSRTYLLDFRSID
;
A
#
# COMPACT_ATOMS: atom_id res chain seq x y z
N ARG A 1 11.83 -2.14 -16.73
CA ARG A 1 11.48 -3.55 -16.98
C ARG A 1 10.43 -3.69 -18.07
N GLU A 2 9.35 -2.91 -18.03
CA GLU A 2 8.28 -3.00 -19.04
C GLU A 2 8.55 -2.21 -20.34
N HIS A 3 9.51 -1.28 -20.32
CA HIS A 3 9.88 -0.48 -21.48
C HIS A 3 10.52 -1.35 -22.59
N GLU A 4 10.06 -1.19 -23.83
CA GLU A 4 10.46 -2.05 -24.97
C GLU A 4 11.98 -2.05 -25.23
N TRP A 5 12.63 -0.87 -25.20
CA TRP A 5 14.09 -0.78 -25.32
C TRP A 5 14.84 -1.59 -24.24
N PHE A 6 14.27 -1.68 -23.04
CA PHE A 6 14.89 -2.42 -21.93
C PHE A 6 14.69 -3.94 -22.07
N LYS A 7 13.68 -4.38 -22.81
CA LYS A 7 13.41 -5.81 -23.07
C LYS A 7 14.30 -6.37 -24.19
N GLN A 8 14.88 -5.50 -25.01
CA GLN A 8 15.75 -5.92 -26.11
C GLN A 8 16.99 -6.63 -25.57
N ASP A 9 17.21 -7.86 -26.04
CA ASP A 9 18.32 -8.74 -25.65
C ASP A 9 18.49 -8.93 -24.14
N LEU A 10 17.41 -8.72 -23.37
CA LEU A 10 17.43 -8.80 -21.91
C LEU A 10 17.63 -10.25 -21.46
N PRO A 11 18.76 -10.60 -20.83
CA PRO A 11 18.96 -11.95 -20.36
C PRO A 11 17.94 -12.31 -19.28
N LYS A 12 17.23 -13.42 -19.48
CA LYS A 12 16.12 -13.87 -18.61
C LYS A 12 16.52 -14.06 -17.15
N TYR A 13 17.80 -14.32 -16.88
CA TYR A 13 18.32 -14.50 -15.52
C TYR A 13 18.49 -13.19 -14.72
N LEU A 14 18.48 -12.03 -15.39
CA LEU A 14 18.56 -10.72 -14.70
C LEU A 14 17.25 -10.35 -14.01
N PHE A 15 16.14 -10.83 -14.56
CA PHE A 15 14.80 -10.68 -14.03
C PHE A 15 14.08 -12.02 -14.21
N PRO A 16 14.46 -13.04 -13.43
CA PRO A 16 13.74 -14.30 -13.47
C PRO A 16 12.27 -13.97 -13.18
N GLU A 17 11.37 -14.44 -14.04
CA GLU A 17 9.98 -14.60 -13.62
C GLU A 17 10.05 -15.41 -12.34
N ASP A 18 9.54 -14.83 -11.25
CA ASP A 18 9.39 -15.35 -9.87
C ASP A 18 10.28 -16.58 -9.52
N PRO A 19 11.21 -16.52 -8.53
CA PRO A 19 12.10 -17.64 -8.17
C PRO A 19 11.49 -19.05 -8.23
N SER A 20 10.19 -19.18 -7.95
CA SER A 20 9.31 -20.32 -8.25
C SER A 20 9.46 -21.00 -9.64
N TYR A 21 9.89 -20.32 -10.70
CA TYR A 21 10.00 -20.88 -12.05
C TYR A 21 11.39 -21.45 -12.35
N SER A 22 12.39 -21.17 -11.51
CA SER A 22 13.74 -21.70 -11.67
C SER A 22 13.91 -22.96 -10.84
N SER A 23 13.82 -24.13 -11.48
CA SER A 23 14.08 -25.44 -10.83
C SER A 23 15.49 -25.58 -10.23
N THR A 24 16.39 -24.61 -10.47
CA THR A 24 17.79 -24.64 -10.02
C THR A 24 18.08 -23.71 -8.83
N MET A 25 17.14 -22.86 -8.41
CA MET A 25 17.31 -21.98 -7.26
C MET A 25 16.28 -22.34 -6.18
N ILE A 26 16.76 -22.51 -4.94
CA ILE A 26 15.88 -22.73 -3.79
C ILE A 26 15.28 -21.38 -3.38
N ASP A 27 13.97 -21.35 -3.13
CA ASP A 27 13.24 -20.20 -2.63
C ASP A 27 13.34 -20.18 -1.11
N ASP A 28 14.14 -19.24 -0.59
CA ASP A 28 14.41 -19.10 0.84
C ASP A 28 13.14 -18.85 1.68
N GLU A 29 12.13 -18.20 1.09
CA GLU A 29 10.90 -17.88 1.81
C GLU A 29 9.97 -19.10 1.89
N ALA A 30 9.93 -19.94 0.85
CA ALA A 30 9.23 -21.22 0.88
C ALA A 30 9.96 -22.21 1.82
N LEU A 31 11.29 -22.23 1.78
CA LEU A 31 12.12 -23.03 2.69
C LEU A 31 11.83 -22.68 4.15
N LYS A 32 11.87 -21.40 4.49
CA LYS A 32 11.58 -20.91 5.84
C LYS A 32 10.14 -21.23 6.27
N GLU A 33 9.18 -21.11 5.38
CA GLU A 33 7.78 -21.44 5.65
C GLU A 33 7.59 -22.94 5.93
N VAL A 34 8.28 -23.83 5.21
CA VAL A 34 8.30 -25.27 5.53
C VAL A 34 8.93 -25.51 6.89
N CYS A 35 10.09 -24.90 7.17
CA CYS A 35 10.78 -25.04 8.46
C CYS A 35 9.89 -24.62 9.63
N GLU A 36 9.19 -23.49 9.51
CA GLU A 36 8.28 -22.99 10.54
C GLU A 36 7.07 -23.91 10.74
N LYS A 37 6.47 -24.42 9.65
CA LYS A 37 5.25 -25.24 9.72
C LYS A 37 5.50 -26.68 10.17
N PHE A 38 6.66 -27.23 9.84
CA PHE A 38 7.03 -28.60 10.17
C PHE A 38 7.99 -28.70 11.36
N GLU A 39 8.34 -27.56 11.97
CA GLU A 39 9.26 -27.46 13.10
C GLU A 39 10.62 -28.16 12.83
N CYS A 40 11.12 -28.01 11.60
CA CYS A 40 12.36 -28.63 11.13
C CYS A 40 13.42 -27.59 10.76
N THR A 41 14.64 -28.06 10.52
CA THR A 41 15.79 -27.21 10.15
C THR A 41 15.90 -27.03 8.64
N GLU A 42 16.52 -25.94 8.21
CA GLU A 42 16.77 -25.68 6.79
C GLU A 42 17.64 -26.80 6.18
N GLU A 43 18.61 -27.32 6.94
CA GLU A 43 19.47 -28.41 6.50
C GLU A 43 18.69 -29.70 6.21
N GLU A 44 17.68 -30.02 7.01
CA GLU A 44 16.81 -31.19 6.80
C GLU A 44 16.02 -31.05 5.49
N VAL A 45 15.35 -29.91 5.29
CA VAL A 45 14.56 -29.66 4.07
C VAL A 45 15.46 -29.65 2.82
N LEU A 46 16.62 -28.99 2.89
CA LEU A 46 17.60 -28.97 1.80
C LEU A 46 18.13 -30.36 1.49
N SER A 47 18.42 -31.18 2.51
CA SER A 47 18.87 -32.56 2.30
C SER A 47 17.84 -33.39 1.55
N CYS A 48 16.55 -33.24 1.89
CA CYS A 48 15.46 -33.92 1.18
C CYS A 48 15.33 -33.41 -0.26
N LEU A 49 15.43 -32.10 -0.50
CA LEU A 49 15.37 -31.51 -1.84
C LEU A 49 16.54 -31.97 -2.73
N TYR A 50 17.77 -32.03 -2.20
CA TYR A 50 18.94 -32.53 -2.92
C TYR A 50 18.91 -34.03 -3.16
N SER A 51 18.26 -34.81 -2.28
CA SER A 51 18.10 -36.26 -2.45
C SER A 51 17.20 -36.65 -3.64
N GLN A 52 16.48 -35.69 -4.22
CA GLN A 52 15.51 -35.89 -5.32
C GLN A 52 14.41 -36.93 -5.03
N ASN A 53 14.15 -37.24 -3.76
CA ASN A 53 13.00 -38.05 -3.37
C ASN A 53 11.73 -37.20 -3.39
N HIS A 54 11.08 -37.12 -4.55
CA HIS A 54 9.89 -36.29 -4.76
C HIS A 54 8.65 -36.69 -3.94
N GLN A 55 8.67 -37.84 -3.25
CA GLN A 55 7.59 -38.30 -2.39
C GLN A 55 7.78 -37.92 -0.91
N ASP A 56 8.91 -37.31 -0.56
CA ASP A 56 9.16 -36.87 0.80
C ASP A 56 8.19 -35.74 1.20
N PRO A 57 7.54 -35.81 2.39
CA PRO A 57 6.58 -34.81 2.82
C PRO A 57 7.11 -33.36 2.84
N LEU A 58 8.39 -33.15 3.18
CA LEU A 58 9.02 -31.82 3.20
C LEU A 58 9.20 -31.29 1.76
N VAL A 59 9.57 -32.18 0.84
CA VAL A 59 9.68 -31.85 -0.59
C VAL A 59 8.31 -31.52 -1.17
N VAL A 60 7.28 -32.31 -0.85
CA VAL A 60 5.91 -32.05 -1.30
C VAL A 60 5.39 -30.72 -0.74
N ALA A 61 5.60 -30.44 0.54
CA ALA A 61 5.19 -29.20 1.17
C ALA A 61 5.87 -27.96 0.55
N TYR A 62 7.17 -28.05 0.29
CA TYR A 62 7.94 -27.00 -0.39
C TYR A 62 7.34 -26.70 -1.77
N HIS A 63 7.12 -27.71 -2.62
CA HIS A 63 6.55 -27.51 -3.95
C HIS A 63 5.10 -27.01 -3.89
N LEU A 64 4.30 -27.44 -2.92
CA LEU A 64 2.94 -26.94 -2.71
C LEU A 64 2.91 -25.43 -2.42
N ILE A 65 3.83 -24.94 -1.58
CA ILE A 65 3.95 -23.51 -1.27
C ILE A 65 4.30 -22.72 -2.53
N ILE A 66 5.26 -23.22 -3.30
CA ILE A 66 5.68 -22.63 -4.58
C ILE A 66 4.52 -22.58 -5.58
N ASP A 67 3.80 -23.68 -5.75
CA ASP A 67 2.64 -23.76 -6.66
C ASP A 67 1.53 -22.79 -6.23
N ASN A 68 1.24 -22.71 -4.93
CA ASN A 68 0.25 -21.76 -4.41
C ASN A 68 0.66 -20.31 -4.66
N ARG A 69 1.92 -19.94 -4.42
CA ARG A 69 2.43 -18.59 -4.72
C ARG A 69 2.32 -18.25 -6.19
N ARG A 70 2.65 -19.21 -7.06
CA ARG A 70 2.48 -19.06 -8.51
C ARG A 70 1.01 -18.81 -8.89
N ILE A 71 0.08 -19.61 -8.37
CA ILE A 71 -1.35 -19.42 -8.63
C ILE A 71 -1.83 -18.04 -8.14
N MET A 72 -1.36 -17.60 -6.97
CA MET A 72 -1.68 -16.26 -6.46
C MET A 72 -1.17 -15.14 -7.38
N ASN A 73 0.05 -15.30 -7.90
CA ASN A 73 0.68 -14.35 -8.81
C ASN A 73 0.08 -14.37 -10.23
N GLU A 74 -0.52 -15.47 -10.68
CA GLU A 74 -1.31 -15.51 -11.91
C GLU A 74 -2.67 -14.80 -11.72
N ALA A 75 -3.21 -14.80 -10.49
CA ALA A 75 -4.47 -14.15 -10.11
C ALA A 75 -4.30 -12.74 -9.50
N LYS A 76 -3.43 -11.89 -10.08
CA LYS A 76 -3.11 -10.55 -9.52
C LYS A 76 -4.33 -9.67 -9.25
N ASP A 77 -5.35 -9.75 -10.10
CA ASP A 77 -6.59 -8.96 -9.98
C ASP A 77 -7.40 -9.28 -8.72
N PHE A 78 -7.16 -10.44 -8.10
CA PHE A 78 -7.79 -10.82 -6.84
C PHE A 78 -7.11 -10.13 -5.64
N TYR A 79 -5.79 -9.98 -5.68
CA TYR A 79 -4.99 -9.45 -4.57
C TYR A 79 -4.71 -7.95 -4.67
N LEU A 80 -4.73 -7.40 -5.89
CA LEU A 80 -4.37 -6.01 -6.16
C LEU A 80 -5.43 -5.32 -7.01
N ALA A 81 -5.66 -4.04 -6.71
CA ALA A 81 -6.49 -3.20 -7.55
C ALA A 81 -5.69 -2.72 -8.77
N THR A 82 -6.25 -2.89 -9.96
CA THR A 82 -5.70 -2.36 -11.19
C THR A 82 -6.00 -0.87 -11.34
N SER A 83 -5.08 -0.14 -11.97
CA SER A 83 -5.33 1.27 -12.31
C SER A 83 -6.32 1.35 -13.47
N PRO A 84 -7.26 2.31 -13.46
CA PRO A 84 -8.17 2.53 -14.59
C PRO A 84 -7.38 2.98 -15.84
N PRO A 85 -7.94 2.78 -17.05
CA PRO A 85 -7.31 3.24 -18.29
C PRO A 85 -7.17 4.77 -18.33
N ASP A 86 -6.09 5.25 -18.94
CA ASP A 86 -5.77 6.68 -19.04
C ASP A 86 -6.67 7.46 -20.02
N SER A 87 -7.48 6.79 -20.86
CA SER A 87 -8.32 7.45 -21.85
C SER A 87 -9.66 7.93 -21.26
N PHE A 88 -9.84 9.25 -21.26
CA PHE A 88 -11.11 9.90 -20.89
C PHE A 88 -12.12 10.00 -22.06
N LEU A 89 -11.74 9.54 -23.25
CA LEU A 89 -12.47 9.81 -24.51
C LEU A 89 -13.21 8.60 -25.09
N ASP A 90 -13.09 7.43 -24.48
CA ASP A 90 -13.69 6.20 -25.02
C ASP A 90 -14.93 5.81 -24.21
N ASP A 91 -16.09 6.28 -24.67
CA ASP A 91 -17.43 6.03 -24.09
C ASP A 91 -17.93 4.58 -24.33
N HIS A 92 -17.05 3.71 -24.86
CA HIS A 92 -17.37 2.32 -25.22
C HIS A 92 -16.55 1.27 -24.46
N ASN A 93 -15.92 1.64 -23.35
CA ASN A 93 -15.21 0.66 -22.55
C ASN A 93 -16.20 -0.22 -21.76
N LEU A 94 -16.61 -1.33 -22.40
CA LEU A 94 -17.49 -2.42 -21.93
C LEU A 94 -16.90 -3.22 -20.75
N SER A 95 -16.17 -2.59 -19.84
CA SER A 95 -15.70 -3.23 -18.62
C SER A 95 -16.87 -3.40 -17.67
N ARG A 96 -17.25 -4.65 -17.39
CA ARG A 96 -18.32 -4.95 -16.43
C ARG A 96 -17.91 -4.43 -15.05
N PRO A 97 -18.66 -3.49 -14.44
CA PRO A 97 -18.34 -3.01 -13.11
C PRO A 97 -18.54 -4.13 -12.09
N HIS A 98 -17.71 -4.14 -11.05
CA HIS A 98 -17.87 -5.07 -9.93
C HIS A 98 -19.27 -4.90 -9.30
N PRO A 99 -20.03 -5.98 -9.02
CA PRO A 99 -21.42 -5.89 -8.54
C PRO A 99 -21.61 -4.97 -7.31
N GLU A 100 -20.67 -5.00 -6.36
CA GLU A 100 -20.72 -4.16 -5.16
C GLU A 100 -20.43 -2.67 -5.42
N ARG A 101 -19.84 -2.33 -6.58
CA ARG A 101 -19.58 -0.93 -6.96
C ARG A 101 -20.73 -0.27 -7.70
N VAL A 102 -21.66 -1.05 -8.26
CA VAL A 102 -22.78 -0.56 -9.09
C VAL A 102 -23.65 0.48 -8.36
N PRO A 103 -24.04 0.31 -7.08
CA PRO A 103 -24.86 1.30 -6.38
C PRO A 103 -24.20 2.69 -6.27
N PHE A 104 -22.87 2.73 -6.05
CA PHE A 104 -22.12 3.98 -5.95
C PHE A 104 -21.95 4.66 -7.31
N LEU A 105 -21.71 3.87 -8.38
CA LEU A 105 -21.59 4.39 -9.74
C LEU A 105 -22.90 5.01 -10.24
N VAL A 106 -24.04 4.37 -9.95
CA VAL A 106 -25.37 4.89 -10.34
C VAL A 106 -25.73 6.16 -9.57
N ALA A 107 -25.28 6.30 -8.32
CA ALA A 107 -25.52 7.49 -7.51
C ALA A 107 -24.62 8.68 -7.92
N GLU A 108 -23.40 8.43 -8.37
CA GLU A 108 -22.43 9.46 -8.79
C GLU A 108 -22.50 9.83 -10.29
N ALA A 109 -23.17 9.02 -11.13
CA ALA A 109 -23.27 9.30 -12.55
C ALA A 109 -23.97 10.65 -12.81
N PRO A 110 -23.42 11.53 -13.68
CA PRO A 110 -24.08 12.77 -14.04
C PRO A 110 -25.40 12.43 -14.72
N ARG A 111 -26.53 12.72 -14.05
CA ARG A 111 -27.84 12.60 -14.69
C ARG A 111 -27.88 13.53 -15.90
N PRO A 112 -28.32 13.07 -17.09
CA PRO A 112 -28.54 13.97 -18.20
C PRO A 112 -29.55 15.02 -17.74
N ARG A 113 -29.12 16.28 -17.72
CA ARG A 113 -30.01 17.41 -17.45
C ARG A 113 -31.03 17.45 -18.58
N HIS A 114 -32.26 16.98 -18.32
CA HIS A 114 -33.37 17.30 -19.18
C HIS A 114 -33.58 18.81 -19.14
N THR A 115 -33.57 19.44 -20.31
CA THR A 115 -33.72 20.89 -20.54
C THR A 115 -35.06 21.48 -20.07
N LEU A 116 -35.93 20.67 -19.45
CA LEU A 116 -37.21 21.12 -18.89
C LEU A 116 -37.22 21.31 -17.36
N ASP A 117 -36.18 20.89 -16.63
CA ASP A 117 -36.15 21.01 -15.16
C ASP A 117 -35.70 22.42 -14.67
N GLU A 118 -35.36 23.34 -15.60
CA GLU A 118 -34.91 24.71 -15.31
C GLU A 118 -36.02 25.69 -14.89
N LEU A 119 -37.30 25.29 -14.92
CA LEU A 119 -38.42 26.20 -14.62
C LEU A 119 -39.01 26.05 -13.22
N ASN A 120 -38.43 25.23 -12.33
CA ASN A 120 -38.93 25.06 -10.97
C ASN A 120 -38.02 25.69 -9.91
N PRO A 121 -38.34 26.88 -9.36
CA PRO A 121 -37.50 27.57 -8.37
C PRO A 121 -37.49 26.92 -6.97
N GLN A 122 -38.10 25.74 -6.78
CA GLN A 122 -38.22 25.06 -5.49
C GLN A 122 -37.45 23.74 -5.32
N LYS A 123 -36.57 23.34 -6.25
CA LYS A 123 -35.72 22.16 -6.04
C LYS A 123 -34.27 22.53 -5.73
N SER A 124 -33.91 22.14 -4.50
CA SER A 124 -32.59 22.16 -3.87
C SER A 124 -31.42 22.02 -4.84
N LYS A 125 -30.39 22.85 -4.62
CA LYS A 125 -29.01 22.61 -5.06
C LYS A 125 -28.65 21.15 -4.77
N HIS A 126 -28.76 20.27 -5.77
CA HIS A 126 -28.13 18.96 -5.70
C HIS A 126 -26.63 19.22 -5.74
N GLN A 127 -26.03 19.33 -4.54
CA GLN A 127 -24.60 19.22 -4.35
C GLN A 127 -24.21 17.86 -4.92
N GLY A 128 -23.59 17.85 -6.09
CA GLY A 128 -22.85 16.66 -6.55
C GLY A 128 -21.91 16.25 -5.42
N VAL A 129 -21.84 14.96 -5.13
CA VAL A 129 -21.00 14.42 -4.06
C VAL A 129 -19.56 14.86 -4.36
N SER A 130 -19.05 15.80 -3.57
CA SER A 130 -17.65 16.24 -3.68
C SER A 130 -16.78 15.08 -3.24
N ARG A 131 -15.98 14.54 -4.16
CA ARG A 131 -15.02 13.47 -3.81
C ARG A 131 -14.00 14.01 -2.83
N ALA A 132 -13.83 13.30 -1.72
CA ALA A 132 -12.81 13.61 -0.74
C ALA A 132 -11.42 13.45 -1.38
N LYS A 133 -10.59 14.49 -1.28
CA LYS A 133 -9.19 14.46 -1.70
C LYS A 133 -8.30 14.28 -0.47
N TRP A 134 -7.68 13.11 -0.35
CA TRP A 134 -6.73 12.82 0.70
C TRP A 134 -5.45 13.65 0.53
N HIS A 135 -4.85 14.06 1.64
CA HIS A 135 -3.57 14.76 1.69
C HIS A 135 -2.65 14.14 2.73
N LEU A 136 -1.34 14.15 2.45
CA LEU A 136 -0.32 13.69 3.39
C LEU A 136 -0.17 14.71 4.53
N GLY A 137 -0.23 14.23 5.78
CA GLY A 137 0.01 15.04 6.97
C GLY A 137 -0.85 16.31 7.03
N ILE A 138 -0.30 17.34 7.68
CA ILE A 138 -0.91 18.69 7.76
C ILE A 138 0.03 19.74 7.18
N ARG A 139 -0.52 20.79 6.55
CA ARG A 139 0.26 21.87 5.93
C ARG A 139 0.09 23.19 6.66
N SER A 140 1.14 23.99 6.72
CA SER A 140 1.14 25.33 7.30
C SER A 140 2.00 26.30 6.48
N GLN A 141 1.60 27.56 6.44
CA GLN A 141 2.36 28.66 5.82
C GLN A 141 3.13 29.50 6.86
N SER A 142 3.06 29.13 8.14
CA SER A 142 3.81 29.77 9.22
C SER A 142 5.32 29.50 9.07
N ARG A 143 6.15 30.25 9.80
CA ARG A 143 7.60 30.02 9.77
C ARG A 143 7.92 28.65 10.37
N PRO A 144 8.95 27.93 9.88
CA PRO A 144 9.30 26.60 10.37
C PRO A 144 9.49 26.52 11.88
N ASN A 145 10.19 27.51 12.44
CA ASN A 145 10.45 27.56 13.88
C ASN A 145 9.15 27.74 14.69
N ASP A 146 8.21 28.56 14.20
CA ASP A 146 6.93 28.79 14.86
C ASP A 146 6.07 27.52 14.81
N ILE A 147 6.09 26.80 13.68
CA ILE A 147 5.42 25.50 13.53
C ILE A 147 6.00 24.50 14.53
N MET A 148 7.33 24.35 14.59
CA MET A 148 7.97 23.40 15.51
C MET A 148 7.73 23.76 16.98
N ALA A 149 7.68 25.05 17.32
CA ALA A 149 7.33 25.52 18.66
C ALA A 149 5.90 25.13 19.04
N GLU A 150 4.93 25.34 18.15
CA GLU A 150 3.54 24.93 18.36
C GLU A 150 3.38 23.41 18.45
N VAL A 151 4.14 22.65 17.65
CA VAL A 151 4.18 21.19 17.75
C VAL A 151 4.69 20.76 19.12
N CYS A 152 5.82 21.31 19.59
CA CYS A 152 6.35 20.99 20.92
C CYS A 152 5.38 21.38 22.04
N ARG A 153 4.70 22.53 21.92
CA ARG A 153 3.67 22.98 22.86
C ARG A 153 2.51 21.99 22.91
N ALA A 154 2.02 21.53 21.77
CA ALA A 154 0.93 20.55 21.68
C ALA A 154 1.33 19.19 22.26
N ILE A 155 2.53 18.69 21.94
CA ILE A 155 3.07 17.43 22.50
C ILE A 155 3.12 17.53 24.03
N LYS A 156 3.61 18.65 24.57
CA LYS A 156 3.66 18.86 26.02
C LYS A 156 2.27 18.93 26.65
N GLN A 157 1.32 19.59 26.00
CA GLN A 157 -0.07 19.72 26.45
C GLN A 157 -0.78 18.35 26.52
N LEU A 158 -0.44 17.43 25.63
CA LEU A 158 -0.95 16.06 25.61
C LEU A 158 -0.21 15.11 26.57
N ASP A 159 0.75 15.62 27.35
CA ASP A 159 1.64 14.86 28.24
C ASP A 159 2.40 13.73 27.52
N TYR A 160 2.81 14.00 26.28
CA TYR A 160 3.66 13.08 25.53
C TYR A 160 5.12 13.38 25.81
N GLU A 161 5.95 12.36 25.67
CA GLU A 161 7.40 12.48 25.78
C GLU A 161 7.99 12.58 24.38
N TRP A 162 9.01 13.40 24.18
CA TRP A 162 9.67 13.50 22.89
C TRP A 162 11.18 13.69 22.99
N LYS A 163 11.87 13.25 21.94
CA LYS A 163 13.29 13.49 21.70
C LYS A 163 13.46 14.28 20.42
N VAL A 164 14.15 15.40 20.51
CA VAL A 164 14.59 16.18 19.34
C VAL A 164 15.78 15.46 18.72
N VAL A 165 15.61 15.01 17.47
CA VAL A 165 16.71 14.36 16.71
C VAL A 165 17.38 15.40 15.82
N ASN A 166 16.61 16.29 15.21
CA ASN A 166 17.08 17.52 14.59
C ASN A 166 16.00 18.63 14.73
N PRO A 167 16.27 19.90 14.38
CA PRO A 167 15.32 21.00 14.57
C PRO A 167 13.93 20.79 13.95
N TYR A 168 13.81 19.92 12.95
CA TYR A 168 12.59 19.65 12.19
C TYR A 168 12.15 18.18 12.28
N TYR A 169 12.80 17.38 13.14
CA TYR A 169 12.55 15.95 13.30
C TYR A 169 12.46 15.58 14.79
N LEU A 170 11.28 15.10 15.18
CA LEU A 170 10.98 14.67 16.54
C LEU A 170 10.63 13.19 16.56
N ARG A 171 11.07 12.48 17.60
CA ARG A 171 10.50 11.18 17.98
C ARG A 171 9.63 11.38 19.20
N VAL A 172 8.38 10.99 19.10
CA VAL A 172 7.36 11.17 20.14
C VAL A 172 6.93 9.80 20.65
N ARG A 173 6.75 9.69 21.95
CA ARG A 173 6.26 8.50 22.66
C ARG A 173 5.07 8.90 23.53
N SER A 174 4.02 8.11 23.47
CA SER A 174 2.84 8.24 24.33
C SER A 174 2.58 6.92 25.03
N LYS A 175 2.20 6.98 26.32
CA LYS A 175 1.78 5.81 27.09
C LYS A 175 0.27 5.70 27.00
N ASN A 176 -0.24 4.58 26.49
CA ASN A 176 -1.67 4.30 26.51
C ASN A 176 -2.12 4.09 27.97
N PRO A 177 -3.06 4.89 28.50
CA PRO A 177 -3.47 4.81 29.90
C PRO A 177 -4.24 3.52 30.22
N VAL A 178 -4.81 2.84 29.22
CA VAL A 178 -5.60 1.62 29.38
C VAL A 178 -4.69 0.39 29.30
N THR A 179 -3.93 0.26 28.21
CA THR A 179 -3.11 -0.94 27.96
C THR A 179 -1.72 -0.86 28.59
N THR A 180 -1.31 0.31 29.08
CA THR A 180 0.05 0.63 29.55
C THR A 180 1.15 0.50 28.50
N ALA A 181 0.81 0.11 27.27
CA ALA A 181 1.72 0.02 26.13
C ALA A 181 2.15 1.41 25.67
N TYR A 182 3.33 1.48 25.06
CA TYR A 182 3.84 2.70 24.47
C TYR A 182 3.60 2.71 22.96
N SER A 183 2.97 3.76 22.46
CA SER A 183 2.89 4.06 21.03
C SER A 183 3.96 5.09 20.68
N LYS A 184 4.68 4.86 19.59
CA LYS A 184 5.75 5.74 19.12
C LYS A 184 5.43 6.23 17.71
N MET A 185 5.78 7.48 17.44
CA MET A 185 5.73 8.03 16.09
C MET A 185 6.90 9.00 15.90
N SER A 186 7.22 9.28 14.65
CA SER A 186 8.09 10.40 14.30
C SER A 186 7.33 11.50 13.58
N LEU A 187 7.71 12.73 13.88
CA LEU A 187 7.22 13.94 13.24
C LEU A 187 8.34 14.57 12.44
N GLN A 188 8.11 14.86 11.16
CA GLN A 188 9.09 15.49 10.28
C GLN A 188 8.46 16.67 9.56
N LEU A 189 9.07 17.85 9.69
CA LEU A 189 8.68 19.02 8.91
C LEU A 189 9.46 19.03 7.58
N TYR A 190 8.72 19.15 6.48
CA TYR A 190 9.24 19.29 5.12
C TYR A 190 8.82 20.63 4.54
N GLN A 191 9.60 21.15 3.60
CA GLN A 191 9.18 22.26 2.76
C GLN A 191 8.57 21.70 1.46
N VAL A 192 7.33 22.07 1.17
CA VAL A 192 6.63 21.64 -0.06
C VAL A 192 6.86 22.66 -1.17
N ASP A 193 6.68 23.94 -0.84
CA ASP A 193 6.85 25.07 -1.74
C ASP A 193 7.60 26.20 -1.04
N SER A 194 7.86 27.31 -1.73
CA SER A 194 8.57 28.48 -1.17
C SER A 194 7.94 29.09 0.09
N ARG A 195 6.65 28.83 0.34
CA ARG A 195 5.89 29.39 1.47
C ARG A 195 5.08 28.35 2.25
N THR A 196 5.19 27.07 1.92
CA THR A 196 4.33 26.02 2.49
C THR A 196 5.20 24.91 3.06
N TYR A 197 4.93 24.55 4.30
CA TYR A 197 5.55 23.44 5.01
C TYR A 197 4.54 22.34 5.29
N LEU A 198 4.99 21.09 5.33
CA LEU A 198 4.19 19.90 5.61
C LEU A 198 4.77 19.19 6.82
N LEU A 199 3.94 18.95 7.82
CA LEU A 199 4.27 18.10 8.95
C LEU A 199 3.78 16.68 8.67
N ASP A 200 4.72 15.76 8.53
CA ASP A 200 4.49 14.34 8.30
C ASP A 200 4.44 13.56 9.63
N PHE A 201 3.66 12.48 9.65
CA PHE A 201 3.45 11.60 10.79
C PHE A 201 3.74 10.17 10.37
N ARG A 202 4.76 9.55 10.97
CA ARG A 202 5.13 8.17 10.66
C ARG A 202 5.08 7.32 11.92
N SER A 203 4.33 6.22 11.88
CA SER A 203 4.35 5.19 12.94
C SER A 203 5.76 4.62 13.12
N ILE A 204 6.10 4.23 14.34
CA ILE A 204 7.34 3.50 14.65
C ILE A 204 6.93 2.22 15.39
N ASP A 205 7.31 1.09 14.83
CA ASP A 205 7.14 -0.24 15.43
C ASP A 205 8.06 -0.45 16.65
#